data_AF-A0A497IDJ6-F1
#
_entry.id   AF-A0A497IDJ6-F1
#
_cell.length_a   1.000
_cell.length_b   1.000
_cell.length_c   1.000
_cell.angle_alpha   90.00
_cell.angle_beta   90.00
_cell.angle_gamma   90.00
#
_symmetry.space_group_name_H-M   'P 1'
#
loop_
_entity.id
_entity.type
_entity.pdbx_description
1 polymer ?
#
loop_
_entity_poly.entity_id
_entity_poly.type
_entity_poly.pdbx_seq_one_letter_code
_entity_poly.pdbx_strand_id
1 'polypeptide(L)' 'MSSADTPKKALDEAKEWLATAELALVHCRKSGPAAVACAEAIHAIIRANDALTMRLLNRKATRHDDMPFLFLELIRQAS' A
#
# COMPACT_ATOMS: atom_id res chain seq x y z
N MET A 1 -23.10 -6.55 -1.22
CA MET A 1 -22.99 -5.12 -1.63
C MET A 1 -21.52 -4.74 -1.61
N SER A 2 -20.92 -4.49 -2.77
CA SER A 2 -19.52 -4.07 -2.85
C SER A 2 -19.39 -2.70 -2.20
N SER A 3 -18.81 -2.61 -1.01
CA SER A 3 -18.36 -1.33 -0.44
C SER A 3 -17.34 -0.77 -1.42
N ALA A 4 -17.74 0.26 -2.17
CA ALA A 4 -16.87 0.92 -3.14
C ALA A 4 -15.59 1.33 -2.43
N ASP A 5 -14.45 0.95 -3.01
CA ASP A 5 -13.15 1.28 -2.45
C ASP A 5 -12.94 2.80 -2.59
N THR A 6 -12.54 3.47 -1.50
CA THR A 6 -12.41 4.93 -1.44
C THR A 6 -11.00 5.33 -1.06
N PRO A 7 -10.52 6.53 -1.42
CA PRO A 7 -9.19 7.00 -1.00
C PRO A 7 -8.97 6.91 0.51
N LYS A 8 -10.00 7.27 1.30
CA LYS A 8 -9.93 7.20 2.77
C LYS A 8 -9.76 5.75 3.25
N LYS A 9 -10.58 4.84 2.74
CA LYS A 9 -10.53 3.42 3.10
C LYS A 9 -9.17 2.80 2.74
N ALA A 10 -8.65 3.10 1.55
CA ALA A 10 -7.34 2.63 1.12
C ALA A 10 -6.21 3.15 2.04
N LEU A 11 -6.29 4.41 2.47
CA LEU A 11 -5.33 4.97 3.44
C LEU A 11 -5.46 4.35 4.84
N ASP A 12 -6.69 4.06 5.29
CA ASP A 12 -6.91 3.40 6.58
C ASP A 12 -6.34 1.96 6.56
N GLU A 13 -6.59 1.20 5.50
CA GLU A 13 -5.99 -0.13 5.29
C GLU A 13 -4.45 -0.07 5.18
N ALA A 14 -3.89 0.97 4.55
CA ALA A 14 -2.45 1.16 4.48
C ALA A 14 -1.82 1.29 5.89
N LYS A 15 -2.51 1.95 6.82
CA LYS A 15 -2.05 2.08 8.21
C LYS A 15 -2.11 0.76 8.96
N GLU A 16 -3.13 -0.05 8.72
CA GLU A 16 -3.25 -1.39 9.31
C GLU A 16 -2.12 -2.30 8.81
N TRP A 17 -1.80 -2.27 7.51
CA TRP A 17 -0.65 -2.99 6.96
C TRP A 17 0.68 -2.49 7.51
N LEU A 18 0.84 -1.19 7.73
CA LEU A 18 2.05 -0.67 8.36
C LEU A 18 2.19 -1.16 9.81
N ALA A 19 1.11 -1.13 10.59
CA ALA A 19 1.13 -1.60 11.97
C ALA A 19 1.49 -3.09 12.06
N THR A 20 0.98 -3.92 11.14
CA THR A 20 1.35 -5.34 11.07
C THR A 20 2.80 -5.54 10.65
N ALA A 21 3.32 -4.74 9.72
CA ALA A 21 4.73 -4.74 9.34
C ALA A 21 5.66 -4.42 10.51
N GLU A 22 5.32 -3.41 11.32
CA GLU A 22 6.07 -3.02 12.51
C GLU A 22 6.07 -4.14 13.57
N LEU A 23 4.91 -4.77 13.80
CA LEU A 23 4.82 -5.94 14.67
C LEU A 23 5.68 -7.10 14.14
N ALA A 24 5.58 -7.43 12.86
CA ALA A 24 6.37 -8.48 12.24
C ALA A 24 7.88 -8.20 12.36
N LEU A 25 8.31 -6.94 12.20
CA LEU A 25 9.69 -6.53 12.38
C LEU A 25 10.20 -6.75 13.81
N VAL A 26 9.38 -6.43 14.82
CA VAL A 26 9.73 -6.69 16.24
C VAL A 26 9.92 -8.19 16.49
N HIS A 27 9.09 -9.05 15.89
CA HIS A 27 9.24 -10.50 15.99
C HIS A 27 10.47 -11.02 15.23
N CYS A 28 10.77 -10.45 14.05
CA CYS A 28 11.96 -10.80 13.26
C CYS A 28 13.25 -10.51 14.02
N ARG A 29 13.34 -9.36 14.72
CA ARG A 29 14.50 -9.00 15.56
C ARG A 29 14.82 -10.03 16.65
N LYS A 30 13.84 -10.85 17.05
CA LYS A 30 14.00 -11.86 18.10
C LYS A 30 14.41 -13.22 17.53
N SER A 31 13.91 -13.64 16.36
CA SER A 31 14.29 -14.93 15.74
C SER A 31 13.65 -15.24 14.36
N GLY A 32 13.26 -14.24 13.55
CA GLY A 32 12.43 -14.47 12.35
C GLY A 32 12.97 -13.89 11.04
N PRO A 33 12.57 -14.44 9.88
CA PRO A 33 12.94 -13.90 8.58
C PRO A 33 12.22 -12.57 8.31
N ALA A 34 13.00 -11.52 8.03
CA ALA A 34 12.50 -10.17 7.73
C ALA A 34 11.56 -10.09 6.51
N ALA A 35 11.48 -11.16 5.71
CA ALA A 35 10.64 -11.26 4.52
C ALA A 35 9.16 -10.95 4.80
N VAL A 36 8.62 -11.38 5.95
CA VAL A 36 7.22 -11.09 6.32
C VAL A 36 7.04 -9.59 6.55
N ALA A 37 7.91 -8.96 7.34
CA ALA A 37 7.85 -7.51 7.58
C ALA A 37 7.98 -6.70 6.28
N CYS A 38 8.84 -7.14 5.35
CA CYS A 38 8.94 -6.54 4.03
C CYS A 38 7.66 -6.71 3.19
N ALA A 39 7.03 -7.88 3.20
CA ALA A 39 5.79 -8.12 2.48
C ALA A 39 4.65 -7.23 3.01
N GLU A 40 4.48 -7.15 4.33
CA GLU A 40 3.47 -6.28 4.96
C GLU A 40 3.70 -4.79 4.63
N ALA A 41 4.97 -4.34 4.66
CA ALA A 41 5.32 -2.99 4.28
C ALA A 41 5.02 -2.68 2.80
N ILE A 42 5.21 -3.65 1.90
CA ILE A 42 4.84 -3.51 0.49
C ILE A 42 3.32 -3.37 0.36
N HIS A 43 2.53 -4.14 1.08
CA HIS A 43 1.07 -3.98 1.09
C HIS A 43 0.63 -2.60 1.59
N ALA A 44 1.30 -2.06 2.61
CA ALA A 44 1.06 -0.70 3.09
C ALA A 44 1.33 0.35 2.00
N ILE A 45 2.48 0.25 1.31
CA ILE A 45 2.82 1.13 0.18
C ILE A 45 1.78 1.03 -0.93
N ILE A 46 1.32 -0.19 -1.23
CA ILE A 46 0.34 -0.42 -2.29
C ILE A 46 -0.96 0.32 -2.01
N ARG A 47 -1.51 0.17 -0.80
CA ARG A 47 -2.77 0.81 -0.43
C ARG A 47 -2.66 2.33 -0.29
N ALA A 48 -1.50 2.83 0.16
CA ALA A 48 -1.23 4.26 0.17
C ALA A 48 -1.20 4.86 -1.26
N ASN A 49 -0.59 4.16 -2.21
CA ASN A 49 -0.59 4.60 -3.60
C ASN A 49 -1.98 4.48 -4.24
N ASP A 50 -2.76 3.41 -3.97
CA ASP A 50 -4.16 3.33 -4.40
C ASP A 50 -4.98 4.53 -3.93
N ALA A 51 -4.78 4.99 -2.69
CA ALA A 51 -5.46 6.17 -2.17
C ALA A 51 -5.15 7.43 -3.01
N LEU A 52 -3.87 7.62 -3.38
CA LEU A 52 -3.43 8.74 -4.20
C LEU A 52 -3.94 8.63 -5.64
N THR A 53 -3.81 7.46 -6.27
CA THR A 53 -4.24 7.25 -7.66
C THR A 53 -5.76 7.37 -7.79
N MET A 54 -6.53 6.91 -6.80
CA MET A 54 -7.97 7.12 -6.79
C MET A 54 -8.32 8.59 -6.71
N ARG A 55 -7.58 9.37 -5.90
CA ARG A 55 -7.84 10.79 -5.72
C ARG A 55 -7.47 11.63 -6.94
N LEU A 56 -6.37 11.29 -7.62
CA LEU A 56 -5.74 12.11 -8.65
C LEU A 56 -5.95 11.58 -10.07
N LEU A 57 -5.97 10.25 -10.25
CA LEU A 57 -6.10 9.58 -11.54
C LEU A 57 -7.47 8.92 -11.74
N ASN A 58 -8.34 8.93 -10.71
CA ASN A 58 -9.64 8.26 -10.69
C ASN A 58 -9.57 6.76 -11.02
N ARG A 59 -8.46 6.10 -10.66
CA ARG A 59 -8.24 4.66 -10.84
C ARG A 59 -7.31 4.10 -9.75
N LYS A 60 -7.28 2.79 -9.59
CA LYS A 60 -6.37 2.07 -8.69
C LYS A 60 -5.73 0.88 -9.38
N ALA A 61 -4.70 0.31 -8.77
CA ALA A 61 -4.17 -0.95 -9.26
C ALA A 61 -5.20 -2.06 -9.11
N THR A 62 -5.24 -2.94 -10.12
CA THR A 62 -6.03 -4.19 -10.05
C THR A 62 -5.15 -5.39 -9.82
N ARG A 63 -3.86 -5.26 -10.13
CA ARG A 63 -2.79 -6.23 -9.91
C ARG A 63 -1.60 -5.55 -9.26
N HIS A 64 -0.81 -6.29 -8.50
CA HIS A 64 0.41 -5.75 -7.89
C HIS A 64 1.37 -5.16 -8.94
N ASP A 65 1.43 -5.75 -10.13
CA ASP A 65 2.32 -5.28 -11.21
C ASP A 65 1.88 -3.95 -11.85
N ASP A 66 0.63 -3.52 -11.64
CA ASP A 66 0.14 -2.21 -12.13
C ASP A 66 0.73 -1.06 -11.30
N MET A 67 1.14 -1.36 -10.07
CA MET A 67 1.53 -0.38 -9.06
C MET A 67 2.71 0.51 -9.45
N PRO A 68 3.84 -0.02 -9.97
CA PRO A 68 4.97 0.82 -10.35
C PRO A 68 4.59 1.83 -11.44
N PHE A 69 3.74 1.43 -12.39
CA PHE A 69 3.31 2.30 -13.48
C PHE A 69 2.42 3.44 -12.98
N LEU A 70 1.46 3.14 -12.11
CA LEU A 70 0.59 4.16 -11.51
C LEU A 70 1.36 5.12 -10.61
N PHE A 71 2.33 4.62 -9.84
CA PHE A 71 3.19 5.46 -9.01
C PHE A 71 4.07 6.40 -9.86
N LEU A 72 4.65 5.91 -10.95
CA LEU A 72 5.42 6.75 -11.88
C LEU A 72 4.55 7.82 -12.54
N GLU A 73 3.30 7.50 -12.86
CA GLU A 73 2.35 8.47 -13.41
C GLU A 73 2.00 9.56 -12.40
N LEU A 74 1.79 9.21 -11.13
CA LEU A 74 1.61 10.20 -10.06
C LEU A 74 2.80 11.16 -9.96
N ILE A 75 4.03 10.64 -9.99
CA ILE A 75 5.24 11.46 -9.93
C ILE A 75 5.26 12.47 -11.09
N ARG A 76 4.94 12.02 -12.30
CA ARG A 76 4.94 12.87 -13.51
C ARG A 76 3.86 13.95 -13.51
N GLN A 77 2.74 13.75 -12.81
CA GLN A 77 1.67 14.75 -12.71
C GLN A 77 1.85 15.72 -11.53
N ALA A 78 2.63 15.33 -10.52
CA ALA A 78 2.94 16.16 -9.36
C ALA A 78 4.11 17.13 -9.60
N SER A 79 4.88 16.92 -10.67
CA SER A 79 5.93 17.81 -11.21
C SER A 79 5.38 18.76 -12.27
#